data_AF-A0A960M8P8-F1
#
_entry.id   AF-A0A960M8P8-F1
#
_cell.length_a   1.000
_cell.length_b   1.000
_cell.length_c   1.000
_cell.angle_alpha   90.00
_cell.angle_beta   90.00
_cell.angle_gamma   90.00
#
_symmetry.space_group_name_H-M   'P 1'
#
loop_
_entity.id
_entity.type
_entity.pdbx_description
1 polymer ?
#
loop_
_entity_poly.entity_id
_entity_poly.type
_entity_poly.pdbx_seq_one_letter_code
_entity_poly.pdbx_strand_id
1 'polypeptide(L)'
;MKACHFWTDKGEGVFELCFLRDKEKREVDFLVVRDEKPWFLVEVKTSRQSLSPHLEYYQKATGAKHAFQVTFNEEFQDIDCFAYTQPIVVSAKTFLSQLV
;
A
#
# COMPACT_ATOMS: atom_id res chain seq x y z
N MET A 1 -5.97 -7.03 -9.20
CA MET A 1 -7.19 -6.40 -9.73
C MET A 1 -8.42 -7.27 -9.41
N LYS A 2 -8.76 -7.43 -8.12
CA LYS A 2 -9.95 -8.18 -7.63
C LYS A 2 -10.42 -7.61 -6.27
N ALA A 3 -9.49 -7.18 -5.40
CA ALA A 3 -9.79 -6.70 -4.05
C ALA A 3 -10.65 -5.41 -4.01
N CYS A 4 -10.29 -4.34 -4.73
CA CYS A 4 -11.07 -3.08 -4.71
C CYS A 4 -12.51 -3.26 -5.21
N HIS A 5 -12.70 -4.04 -6.27
CA HIS A 5 -14.04 -4.41 -6.73
C HIS A 5 -14.77 -5.28 -5.71
N PHE A 6 -14.12 -6.30 -5.14
CA PHE A 6 -14.72 -7.16 -4.12
C PHE A 6 -15.19 -6.41 -2.86
N TRP A 7 -14.41 -5.44 -2.37
CA TRP A 7 -14.80 -4.64 -1.21
C TRP A 7 -15.94 -3.66 -1.53
N THR A 8 -15.92 -3.09 -2.73
CA THR A 8 -17.01 -2.20 -3.19
C THR A 8 -18.30 -2.99 -3.37
N ASP A 9 -18.24 -4.18 -3.98
CA ASP A 9 -19.38 -5.07 -4.19
C ASP A 9 -19.91 -5.69 -2.88
N LYS A 10 -19.08 -5.80 -1.84
CA LYS A 10 -19.49 -6.22 -0.49
C LYS A 10 -20.13 -5.11 0.35
N GLY A 11 -20.10 -3.85 -0.10
CA GLY A 11 -20.64 -2.72 0.66
C GLY A 11 -19.74 -2.21 1.80
N GLU A 12 -18.44 -2.52 1.77
CA GLU A 12 -17.46 -2.10 2.79
C GLU A 12 -16.94 -0.65 2.58
N GLY A 13 -17.43 0.03 1.55
CA GLY A 13 -17.04 1.37 1.12
C GLY A 13 -16.71 1.43 -0.38
N VAL A 14 -16.49 2.63 -0.92
CA VAL A 14 -16.02 2.81 -2.30
C VAL A 14 -14.50 2.78 -2.29
N PHE A 15 -13.90 1.83 -3.01
CA PHE A 15 -12.46 1.68 -3.10
C PHE A 15 -11.94 2.03 -4.49
N GLU A 16 -10.98 2.95 -4.53
CA GLU A 16 -10.30 3.34 -5.76
C GLU A 16 -8.82 2.96 -5.69
N LEU A 17 -8.27 2.60 -6.84
CA LEU A 17 -6.85 2.29 -7.01
C LEU A 17 -6.25 3.33 -7.95
N CYS A 18 -5.36 4.15 -7.42
CA CYS A 18 -4.66 5.20 -8.16
C CYS A 18 -3.18 4.85 -8.32
N PHE A 19 -2.56 5.34 -9.40
CA PHE A 19 -1.11 5.26 -9.62
C PHE A 19 -0.50 6.63 -9.37
N LEU A 20 0.61 6.71 -8.63
CA LEU A 20 1.25 7.98 -8.31
C LEU A 20 2.59 8.13 -9.03
N ARG A 21 2.71 9.21 -9.80
CA ARG A 21 3.95 9.63 -10.46
C ARG A 21 4.02 11.14 -10.50
N ASP A 22 5.21 11.69 -10.23
CA ASP A 22 5.43 13.13 -10.36
C ASP A 22 6.41 13.52 -11.48
N LYS A 23 6.61 14.83 -11.64
CA LYS A 23 7.50 15.41 -12.66
C LYS A 23 8.98 15.14 -12.40
N GLU A 24 9.35 14.80 -11.16
CA GLU A 24 10.70 14.41 -10.78
C GLU A 24 10.93 12.89 -10.98
N LYS A 25 9.96 12.19 -11.60
CA LYS A 25 9.96 10.75 -11.85
C LYS A 25 10.02 9.91 -10.58
N ARG A 26 9.53 10.43 -9.45
CA ARG A 26 9.23 9.60 -8.29
C ARG A 26 7.96 8.82 -8.58
N GLU A 27 7.94 7.56 -8.17
CA GLU A 27 6.86 6.62 -8.45
C GLU A 27 6.53 5.83 -7.20
N VAL A 28 5.23 5.64 -6.95
CA VAL A 28 4.68 4.64 -6.03
C VAL A 28 3.62 3.88 -6.80
N ASP A 29 3.70 2.54 -6.76
CA ASP A 29 2.90 1.69 -7.64
C ASP A 29 1.40 1.90 -7.41
N PHE A 30 0.96 2.01 -6.15
CA PHE A 30 -0.45 2.14 -5.84
C PHE A 30 -0.74 3.07 -4.67
N LEU A 31 -1.81 3.84 -4.80
CA LEU A 31 -2.56 4.46 -3.72
C LEU A 31 -3.96 3.83 -3.69
N VAL A 32 -4.34 3.27 -2.56
CA VAL A 32 -5.72 2.84 -2.31
C VAL A 32 -6.44 3.94 -1.57
N VAL A 33 -7.57 4.37 -2.13
CA VAL A 33 -8.49 5.35 -1.54
C VAL A 33 -9.72 4.59 -1.07
N ARG A 34 -10.22 4.91 0.12
CA ARG A 34 -11.46 4.39 0.69
C ARG A 34 -12.37 5.56 1.01
N ASP A 35 -13.56 5.59 0.44
CA ASP A 35 -14.57 6.64 0.65
C ASP A 35 -13.98 8.05 0.44
N GLU A 36 -13.37 8.25 -0.73
CA GLU A 36 -12.69 9.49 -1.16
C GLU A 36 -11.49 9.91 -0.29
N LYS A 37 -11.06 9.07 0.66
CA LYS A 37 -9.93 9.34 1.55
C LYS A 37 -8.75 8.40 1.26
N PRO A 38 -7.53 8.92 1.05
CA PRO A 38 -6.32 8.12 0.94
C PRO A 38 -6.17 7.16 2.13
N TRP A 39 -6.17 5.86 1.86
CA TRP A 39 -6.10 4.84 2.90
C TRP A 39 -4.67 4.33 3.08
N PHE A 40 -4.09 3.76 2.02
CA PHE A 40 -2.71 3.28 2.08
C PHE A 40 -1.99 3.33 0.74
N LEU A 41 -0.67 3.46 0.82
CA LEU A 41 0.25 3.40 -0.32
C LEU A 41 0.92 2.02 -0.39
N VAL A 42 1.24 1.58 -1.61
CA VAL A 42 2.02 0.37 -1.86
C VAL A 42 3.10 0.63 -2.88
N GLU A 43 4.33 0.30 -2.53
CA GLU A 43 5.46 0.19 -3.44
C GLU A 43 5.98 -1.25 -3.41
N VAL A 44 6.11 -1.90 -4.56
CA VAL A 44 6.44 -3.30 -4.69
C VAL A 44 7.89 -3.47 -5.09
N LYS A 45 8.62 -4.33 -4.38
CA LYS A 45 10.02 -4.68 -4.65
C LYS A 45 10.16 -6.20 -4.79
N THR A 46 11.08 -6.63 -5.64
CA THR A 46 11.41 -8.05 -5.81
C THR A 46 12.07 -8.62 -4.55
N SER A 47 12.97 -7.86 -3.93
CA SER A 47 13.71 -8.25 -2.72
C SER A 47 13.72 -7.11 -1.70
N ARG A 48 14.03 -7.44 -0.44
CA ARG A 48 14.09 -6.47 0.64
C ARG A 48 15.21 -5.47 0.37
N GLN A 49 14.84 -4.20 0.43
CA GLN A 49 15.73 -3.07 0.34
C GLN A 49 15.44 -2.13 1.50
N SER A 50 16.27 -1.11 1.68
CA SER A 50 15.92 0.00 2.56
C SER A 50 14.56 0.58 2.14
N LEU A 51 13.82 1.08 3.12
CA LEU A 51 12.55 1.73 2.88
C LEU A 51 12.75 2.91 1.90
N SER A 52 11.97 2.92 0.82
CA SER A 52 12.02 3.97 -0.18
C SER A 52 11.65 5.34 0.41
N PRO A 53 12.47 6.39 0.24
CA PRO A 53 12.12 7.73 0.69
C PRO A 53 10.93 8.31 -0.09
N HIS A 54 10.63 7.78 -1.28
CA HIS A 54 9.45 8.18 -2.05
C HIS A 54 8.16 7.79 -1.33
N LEU A 55 8.15 6.63 -0.68
CA LEU A 55 6.99 6.13 0.03
C LEU A 55 6.60 7.06 1.20
N GLU A 56 7.59 7.51 1.98
CA GLU A 56 7.37 8.51 3.04
C GLU A 56 6.93 9.86 2.46
N TYR A 57 7.58 10.32 1.38
CA TYR A 57 7.22 11.56 0.70
C TYR A 57 5.75 11.57 0.25
N TYR A 58 5.31 10.51 -0.45
CA TYR A 58 3.93 10.40 -0.93
C TYR A 58 2.94 10.16 0.20
N GLN A 59 3.32 9.50 1.29
CA GLN A 59 2.45 9.36 2.45
C GLN A 59 2.12 10.73 3.04
N LYS A 60 3.15 11.58 3.22
CA LYS A 60 2.97 12.96 3.69
C LYS A 60 2.17 13.81 2.70
N ALA A 61 2.41 13.66 1.40
CA ALA A 61 1.73 14.44 0.37
C ALA A 61 0.24 14.06 0.22
N THR A 62 -0.10 12.78 0.36
CA THR A 62 -1.48 12.28 0.20
C THR A 62 -2.28 12.29 1.51
N GLY A 63 -1.60 12.23 2.66
CA GLY A 63 -2.24 12.01 3.95
C GLY A 63 -2.71 10.57 4.17
N ALA A 64 -2.21 9.62 3.36
CA ALA A 64 -2.56 8.20 3.52
C ALA A 64 -2.16 7.70 4.91
N LYS A 65 -3.09 6.97 5.56
CA LYS A 65 -2.88 6.49 6.93
C LYS A 65 -1.76 5.46 7.03
N HIS A 66 -1.55 4.66 5.99
CA HIS A 66 -0.53 3.63 5.95
C HIS A 66 0.32 3.70 4.68
N ALA A 67 1.51 3.12 4.72
CA ALA A 67 2.36 3.00 3.56
C ALA A 67 3.22 1.74 3.65
N PHE A 68 3.23 0.94 2.58
CA PHE A 68 3.82 -0.39 2.59
C PHE A 68 4.82 -0.56 1.44
N GLN A 69 6.04 -0.94 1.78
CA GLN A 69 6.98 -1.50 0.82
C GLN A 69 6.83 -3.01 0.83
N VAL A 70 6.16 -3.54 -0.20
CA VAL A 70 5.81 -4.96 -0.30
C VAL A 70 6.93 -5.72 -1.01
N THR A 71 7.45 -6.77 -0.37
CA THR A 71 8.54 -7.59 -0.91
C THR A 71 8.05 -8.98 -1.33
N PHE A 72 8.30 -9.39 -2.58
CA PHE A 72 7.85 -10.71 -3.09
C PHE A 72 8.62 -11.90 -2.52
N ASN A 73 9.95 -11.78 -2.38
CA ASN A 73 10.81 -12.91 -2.02
C ASN A 73 11.00 -13.11 -0.51
N GLU A 74 10.08 -12.58 0.32
CA GLU A 74 10.12 -12.79 1.76
C GLU A 74 9.04 -13.78 2.24
N GLU A 75 9.36 -14.46 3.33
CA GLU A 75 8.44 -15.37 3.98
C GLU A 75 7.28 -14.65 4.67
N PHE A 76 6.22 -15.40 4.96
CA PHE A 76 5.10 -14.88 5.73
C PHE A 76 5.58 -14.51 7.15
N GLN A 77 5.19 -13.33 7.58
CA GLN A 77 5.37 -12.81 8.92
C GLN A 77 3.99 -12.60 9.54
N ASP A 78 3.78 -13.14 10.73
CA ASP A 78 2.53 -12.99 11.47
C ASP A 78 2.50 -11.61 12.17
N ILE A 79 2.32 -10.57 11.37
CA ILE A 79 2.20 -9.18 11.81
C ILE A 79 0.97 -8.54 11.18
N ASP A 80 0.24 -7.72 11.94
CA ASP A 80 -0.77 -6.82 11.39
C ASP A 80 -0.06 -5.59 10.80
N CYS A 81 0.00 -5.48 9.46
CA CYS A 81 0.66 -4.34 8.83
C CYS A 81 -0.17 -3.06 8.94
N PHE A 82 -1.50 -3.16 9.06
CA PHE A 82 -2.39 -2.01 9.22
C PHE A 82 -2.37 -1.44 10.65
N ALA A 83 -1.73 -2.10 11.60
CA ALA A 83 -1.42 -1.52 12.91
C ALA A 83 -0.38 -0.37 12.83
N TYR A 84 0.40 -0.28 11.75
CA TYR A 84 1.48 0.69 11.60
C TYR A 84 1.05 1.91 10.80
N THR A 85 1.36 3.11 11.29
CA THR A 85 1.11 4.37 10.57
C THR A 85 2.35 4.94 9.90
N GLN A 86 3.56 4.58 10.33
CA GLN A 86 4.78 4.89 9.57
C GLN A 86 4.96 3.91 8.40
N PRO A 87 5.72 4.27 7.35
CA PRO A 87 5.99 3.32 6.29
C PRO A 87 6.80 2.12 6.80
N ILE A 88 6.42 0.93 6.38
CA ILE A 88 7.07 -0.32 6.77
C ILE A 88 7.37 -1.20 5.56
N VAL A 89 8.35 -2.10 5.72
CA VAL A 89 8.58 -3.20 4.77
C VAL A 89 7.80 -4.42 5.25
N VAL A 90 7.02 -5.03 4.36
CA VAL A 90 6.21 -6.22 4.64
C VAL A 90 6.32 -7.21 3.48
N SER A 91 6.20 -8.51 3.74
CA SER A 91 6.20 -9.50 2.66
C SER A 91 4.86 -9.49 1.91
N ALA A 92 4.89 -9.83 0.62
CA ALA A 92 3.66 -9.95 -0.19
C ALA A 92 2.69 -10.97 0.40
N LYS A 93 3.19 -12.05 1.00
CA LYS A 93 2.37 -13.07 1.66
C LYS A 93 1.57 -12.47 2.83
N THR A 94 2.22 -11.73 3.72
CA THR A 94 1.59 -11.07 4.87
C THR A 94 0.64 -9.95 4.47
N PHE A 95 1.04 -9.14 3.49
CA PHE A 95 0.21 -8.03 3.02
C PHE A 95 -1.09 -8.54 2.39
N LEU A 96 -0.99 -9.52 1.47
CA LEU A 96 -2.15 -10.04 0.74
C LEU A 96 -3.13 -10.81 1.65
N SER A 97 -2.65 -11.47 2.70
CA SER A 97 -3.53 -12.19 3.64
C SER A 97 -4.45 -11.27 4.43
N GLN A 98 -4.13 -9.97 4.51
CA GLN A 98 -4.91 -8.96 5.23
C GLN A 98 -5.87 -8.17 4.33
N LEU A 99 -5.93 -8.50 3.03
CA LEU A 99 -6.83 -7.82 2.08
C LEU A 99 -8.13 -8.60 1.78
N VAL A 100 -8.39 -9.73 2.44
CA VAL A 100 -9.49 -10.65 2.13
C VAL A 100 -10.48 -10.83 3.27
#